data_AF-A0A2K3Q8L4-F1
#
_entry.id   AF-A0A2K3Q8L4-F1
#
_cell.length_a   1.000
_cell.length_b   1.000
_cell.length_c   1.000
_cell.angle_alpha   90.00
_cell.angle_beta   90.00
_cell.angle_gamma   90.00
#
_symmetry.space_group_name_H-M   'P 1'
#
loop_
_entity.id
_entity.type
_entity.pdbx_description
1 polymer ?
#
loop_
_entity_poly.entity_id
_entity_poly.type
_entity_poly.pdbx_seq_one_letter_code
_entity_poly.pdbx_strand_id
1 'polypeptide(L)'
;MKRAAAAATNALRPRVVFSGIQPTGVPHLGNYVGALRQWVQLQQQPDTRLIYSIVDLHAITTPQAPEKLKGWKRETLAALLAIGIDPDRSILFHQSSVCPQVALPTESPPIGSSDPCL
;
A
#
# COMPACT_ATOMS: atom_id res chain seq x y z
N MET A 1 43.32 -10.35 -27.96
CA MET A 1 42.69 -9.20 -27.28
C MET A 1 41.63 -9.73 -26.31
N LYS A 2 41.93 -9.75 -25.00
CA LYS A 2 41.00 -10.22 -23.96
C LYS A 2 40.01 -9.08 -23.67
N ARG A 3 38.75 -9.22 -24.09
CA ARG A 3 37.67 -8.34 -23.62
C ARG A 3 37.36 -8.75 -22.17
N ALA A 4 37.79 -7.91 -21.23
CA ALA A 4 37.37 -8.00 -19.85
C ALA A 4 35.84 -7.84 -19.80
N ALA A 5 35.15 -8.86 -19.31
CA ALA A 5 33.75 -8.73 -18.93
C ALA A 5 33.70 -7.81 -17.71
N ALA A 6 33.09 -6.63 -17.88
CA ALA A 6 32.74 -5.78 -16.75
C ALA A 6 31.73 -6.55 -15.89
N ALA A 7 32.16 -6.97 -14.70
CA ALA A 7 31.27 -7.53 -13.70
C ALA A 7 30.24 -6.46 -13.35
N ALA A 8 29.00 -6.63 -13.83
CA ALA A 8 27.88 -5.79 -13.43
C ALA A 8 27.77 -5.87 -11.91
N THR A 9 27.99 -4.74 -11.23
CA THR A 9 27.80 -4.61 -9.80
C THR A 9 26.32 -4.88 -9.53
N ASN A 10 25.98 -6.12 -9.18
CA ASN A 10 24.65 -6.48 -8.73
C ASN A 10 24.51 -5.90 -7.32
N ALA A 11 24.31 -4.58 -7.23
CA ALA A 11 23.82 -3.95 -6.03
C ALA A 11 22.53 -4.69 -5.69
N LEU A 12 22.56 -5.48 -4.61
CA LEU A 12 21.44 -6.28 -4.12
C LEU A 12 20.22 -5.36 -4.04
N ARG A 13 19.36 -5.39 -5.07
CA ARG A 13 18.16 -4.58 -5.07
C ARG A 13 17.25 -5.15 -3.98
N PRO A 14 16.86 -4.35 -2.99
CA PRO A 14 15.98 -4.84 -1.94
C PRO A 14 14.70 -5.37 -2.58
N ARG A 15 14.25 -6.54 -2.15
CA ARG A 15 13.02 -7.16 -2.66
C ARG A 15 11.86 -6.26 -2.24
N VAL A 16 11.04 -5.79 -3.17
CA VAL A 16 9.87 -4.97 -2.84
C VAL A 16 8.64 -5.85 -2.88
N VAL A 17 7.88 -5.88 -1.78
CA VAL A 17 6.58 -6.56 -1.69
C VAL A 17 5.51 -5.50 -1.52
N PHE A 18 4.58 -5.47 -2.47
CA PHE A 18 3.38 -4.65 -2.42
C PHE A 18 2.18 -5.55 -2.16
N SER A 19 1.32 -5.20 -1.20
CA SER A 19 0.08 -5.93 -0.95
C SER A 19 -1.04 -4.97 -0.54
N GLY A 20 -2.25 -5.26 -1.01
CA GLY A 20 -3.43 -4.44 -0.76
C GLY A 20 -4.49 -5.20 0.03
N ILE A 21 -5.16 -4.54 0.96
CA ILE A 21 -6.38 -5.05 1.63
C ILE A 21 -7.55 -4.10 1.38
N GLN A 22 -8.68 -4.65 0.96
CA GLN A 22 -9.90 -3.88 0.77
C GLN A 22 -10.62 -3.69 2.11
N PRO A 23 -11.04 -2.47 2.47
CA PRO A 23 -11.82 -2.23 3.67
C PRO A 23 -13.29 -2.63 3.43
N THR A 24 -13.60 -3.93 3.55
CA THR A 24 -14.97 -4.48 3.44
C THR A 24 -15.60 -4.83 4.79
N GLY A 25 -14.97 -4.43 5.90
CA GLY A 25 -15.39 -4.75 7.26
C GLY A 25 -14.18 -5.04 8.16
N VAL A 26 -14.45 -5.54 9.36
CA VAL A 26 -13.39 -5.99 10.29
C VAL A 26 -12.68 -7.22 9.71
N PRO A 27 -11.33 -7.23 9.61
CA PRO A 27 -10.59 -8.41 9.17
C PRO A 27 -10.91 -9.63 10.03
N HIS A 28 -11.29 -10.74 9.40
CA HIS A 28 -11.63 -11.98 10.09
C HIS A 28 -10.50 -13.02 9.99
N LEU A 29 -10.66 -14.15 10.69
CA LEU A 29 -9.65 -15.21 10.76
C LEU A 29 -9.16 -15.69 9.38
N GLY A 30 -10.07 -15.76 8.39
CA GLY A 30 -9.70 -16.06 7.00
C GLY A 30 -8.64 -15.11 6.43
N ASN A 31 -8.75 -13.80 6.65
CA ASN A 31 -7.74 -12.82 6.24
C ASN A 31 -6.43 -13.04 6.99
N TYR A 32 -6.52 -13.39 8.28
CA TYR A 32 -5.34 -13.62 9.10
C TYR A 32 -4.50 -14.79 8.61
N VAL A 33 -5.14 -15.95 8.43
CA VAL A 33 -4.46 -17.17 7.96
C VAL A 33 -4.02 -17.03 6.50
N GLY A 34 -4.83 -16.38 5.66
CA GLY A 34 -4.59 -16.29 4.22
C GLY A 34 -3.51 -15.28 3.81
N ALA A 35 -3.38 -14.16 4.53
CA ALA A 35 -2.46 -13.09 4.12
C ALA A 35 -1.72 -12.44 5.30
N LEU A 36 -2.44 -12.05 6.36
CA LEU A 36 -1.87 -11.16 7.37
C LEU A 36 -0.74 -11.82 8.19
N ARG A 37 -0.86 -13.11 8.51
CA ARG A 37 0.21 -13.86 9.16
C ARG A 37 1.50 -13.82 8.34
N GLN A 38 1.38 -13.93 7.02
CA GLN A 38 2.51 -13.90 6.11
C GLN A 38 3.13 -12.51 6.01
N TRP A 39 2.32 -11.46 6.08
CA TRP A 39 2.81 -10.08 6.17
C TRP A 39 3.66 -9.88 7.43
N VAL A 40 3.20 -10.36 8.58
CA VAL A 40 3.97 -10.28 9.84
C VAL A 40 5.32 -11.01 9.71
N GLN A 41 5.35 -12.17 9.07
CA GLN A 41 6.59 -12.93 8.84
C GLN A 41 7.55 -12.22 7.87
N LEU A 42 7.04 -11.56 6.84
CA LEU A 42 7.84 -10.82 5.87
C LEU A 42 8.58 -9.64 6.49
N GLN A 43 8.05 -9.03 7.57
CA GLN A 43 8.71 -7.94 8.29
C GLN A 43 10.06 -8.33 8.89
N GLN A 44 10.27 -9.63 9.15
CA GLN A 44 11.51 -10.17 9.70
C GLN A 44 12.63 -10.25 8.65
N GLN A 45 12.35 -10.03 7.37
CA GLN A 45 13.35 -10.06 6.30
C GLN A 45 13.96 -8.66 6.11
N PRO A 46 15.22 -8.42 6.53
CA PRO A 46 15.83 -7.09 6.51
C PRO A 46 16.04 -6.53 5.10
N ASP A 47 16.20 -7.40 4.09
CA ASP A 47 16.43 -7.00 2.70
C ASP A 47 15.13 -6.78 1.90
N THR A 48 13.97 -6.77 2.58
CA THR A 48 12.66 -6.62 1.95
C THR A 48 12.01 -5.30 2.33
N ARG A 49 11.62 -4.51 1.33
CA ARG A 49 10.75 -3.35 1.52
C ARG A 49 9.30 -3.78 1.42
N LEU A 50 8.52 -3.45 2.44
CA LEU A 50 7.11 -3.81 2.55
C LEU A 50 6.23 -2.59 2.36
N ILE A 51 5.26 -2.71 1.47
CA ILE A 51 4.32 -1.66 1.15
C ILE A 51 2.91 -2.24 1.21
N TYR A 52 2.14 -1.79 2.18
CA TYR A 52 0.78 -2.22 2.44
C TYR A 52 -0.20 -1.07 2.14
N SER A 53 -1.18 -1.33 1.29
CA SER A 53 -2.18 -0.33 0.90
C SER A 53 -3.58 -0.75 1.36
N ILE A 54 -4.29 0.17 2.01
CA ILE A 54 -5.73 0.02 2.27
C ILE A 54 -6.46 0.54 1.04
N VAL A 55 -6.99 -0.39 0.24
CA VAL A 55 -7.48 -0.16 -1.12
C VAL A 55 -8.95 0.33 -1.09
N ASP A 56 -9.14 1.55 -0.59
CA ASP A 56 -10.48 2.11 -0.37
C ASP A 56 -11.19 2.58 -1.64
N LEU A 57 -10.47 2.97 -2.71
CA LEU A 57 -11.11 3.30 -3.99
C LEU A 57 -11.71 2.07 -4.66
N HIS A 58 -11.15 0.87 -4.45
CA HIS A 58 -11.74 -0.37 -4.96
C HIS A 58 -13.05 -0.73 -4.24
N ALA A 59 -13.22 -0.30 -2.99
CA ALA A 59 -14.46 -0.53 -2.25
C ALA A 59 -15.64 0.29 -2.80
N ILE A 60 -15.39 1.41 -3.48
CA ILE A 60 -16.43 2.30 -4.06
C ILE A 60 -17.06 1.67 -5.33
N THR A 61 -16.41 0.69 -5.95
CA THR A 61 -16.94 0.00 -7.14
C THR A 61 -18.19 -0.84 -6.83
N THR A 62 -18.46 -1.11 -5.55
CA THR A 62 -19.66 -1.77 -5.05
C THR A 62 -20.48 -0.77 -4.22
N PRO A 63 -21.82 -0.85 -4.17
CA PRO A 63 -22.63 0.05 -3.34
C PRO A 63 -22.21 -0.05 -1.86
N GLN A 64 -21.67 1.03 -1.31
CA GLN A 64 -21.25 1.13 0.09
C GLN A 64 -21.85 2.38 0.73
N ALA A 65 -22.29 2.29 1.99
CA ALA A 65 -22.69 3.48 2.75
C ALA A 65 -21.42 4.29 3.10
N PRO A 66 -21.31 5.58 2.72
CA PRO A 66 -20.09 6.37 2.92
C PRO A 66 -19.62 6.43 4.38
N GLU A 67 -20.56 6.46 5.32
CA GLU A 67 -20.25 6.46 6.75
C GLU A 67 -19.62 5.14 7.23
N LYS A 68 -20.11 4.01 6.71
CA LYS A 68 -19.55 2.68 7.02
C LYS A 68 -18.14 2.53 6.47
N LEU A 69 -17.89 3.02 5.25
CA LEU A 69 -16.56 2.96 4.65
C LEU A 69 -15.52 3.74 5.47
N LYS A 70 -15.89 4.91 6.02
CA LYS A 70 -15.00 5.66 6.93
C LYS A 70 -14.66 4.85 8.20
N GLY A 71 -15.64 4.18 8.78
CA GLY A 71 -15.44 3.28 9.92
C GLY A 71 -14.50 2.12 9.57
N TRP A 72 -14.78 1.41 8.49
CA TRP A 72 -14.00 0.26 8.06
C TRP A 72 -12.56 0.59 7.69
N LYS A 73 -12.29 1.78 7.14
CA LYS A 73 -10.91 2.23 6.92
C LYS A 73 -10.11 2.29 8.21
N ARG A 74 -10.71 2.86 9.26
CA ARG A 74 -10.06 2.98 10.58
C ARG A 74 -9.95 1.62 11.26
N GLU A 75 -10.99 0.80 11.20
CA GLU A 75 -10.99 -0.54 11.77
C GLU A 75 -9.96 -1.46 11.09
N THR A 76 -9.85 -1.38 9.76
CA THR A 76 -8.85 -2.14 9.00
C THR A 76 -7.44 -1.72 9.41
N LEU A 77 -7.18 -0.41 9.48
CA LEU A 77 -5.89 0.12 9.92
C LEU A 77 -5.55 -0.34 11.35
N ALA A 78 -6.50 -0.19 12.27
CA ALA A 78 -6.33 -0.60 13.66
C ALA A 78 -6.08 -2.11 13.79
N ALA A 79 -6.79 -2.93 13.01
CA ALA A 79 -6.59 -4.37 12.98
C ALA A 79 -5.20 -4.75 12.45
N LEU A 80 -4.70 -4.08 11.40
CA LEU A 80 -3.34 -4.29 10.88
C LEU A 80 -2.27 -3.97 11.91
N LEU A 81 -2.43 -2.89 12.67
CA LEU A 81 -1.51 -2.56 13.75
C LEU A 81 -1.61 -3.59 14.90
N ALA A 82 -2.82 -4.02 15.26
CA ALA A 82 -3.06 -4.95 16.36
C ALA A 82 -2.46 -6.36 16.11
N ILE A 83 -2.42 -6.82 14.86
CA ILE A 83 -1.80 -8.11 14.51
C ILE A 83 -0.26 -8.06 14.50
N GLY A 84 0.34 -6.88 14.64
CA GLY A 84 1.79 -6.69 14.66
C GLY A 84 2.40 -6.23 13.33
N ILE A 85 1.64 -5.56 12.45
CA ILE A 85 2.26 -4.78 11.38
C ILE A 85 2.86 -3.52 12.00
N ASP A 86 4.18 -3.39 11.84
CA ASP A 86 4.97 -2.30 12.35
C ASP A 86 5.16 -1.23 11.25
N PRO A 87 4.67 0.00 11.46
CA PRO A 87 4.84 1.10 10.50
C PRO A 87 6.30 1.55 10.35
N ASP A 88 7.20 1.22 11.28
CA ASP A 88 8.63 1.53 11.15
C ASP A 88 9.34 0.56 10.18
N ARG A 89 8.74 -0.62 9.95
CA ARG A 89 9.26 -1.67 9.05
C ARG A 89 8.52 -1.73 7.72
N SER A 90 7.34 -1.13 7.63
CA SER A 90 6.48 -1.21 6.46
C SER A 90 5.76 0.10 6.18
N ILE A 91 5.59 0.44 4.91
CA ILE A 91 4.83 1.63 4.51
C ILE A 91 3.35 1.25 4.49
N LEU A 92 2.53 1.89 5.33
CA LEU A 92 1.09 1.65 5.41
C LEU A 92 0.31 2.92 5.05
N PHE A 93 -0.55 2.86 4.03
CA PHE A 93 -1.30 4.04 3.57
C PHE A 93 -2.67 3.70 2.99
N HIS A 94 -3.59 4.68 2.97
CA HIS A 94 -4.86 4.59 2.25
C HIS A 94 -4.67 4.98 0.78
N GLN A 95 -5.22 4.18 -0.14
CA GLN A 95 -5.11 4.46 -1.57
C GLN A 95 -5.63 5.87 -1.92
N SER A 96 -6.77 6.27 -1.36
CA SER A 96 -7.33 7.62 -1.56
C SER A 96 -6.45 8.77 -1.04
N SER A 97 -5.52 8.50 -0.13
CA SER A 97 -4.61 9.51 0.44
C SER A 97 -3.35 9.72 -0.39
N VAL A 98 -3.10 8.87 -1.39
CA VAL A 98 -1.99 9.04 -2.32
C VAL A 98 -2.60 9.54 -3.62
N CYS A 99 -2.34 10.80 -3.94
CA CYS A 99 -2.64 11.31 -5.27
C CYS A 99 -1.84 10.46 -6.28
N PRO A 100 -2.49 9.85 -7.28
CA PRO A 100 -1.75 9.30 -8.40
C PRO A 100 -0.93 10.45 -8.96
N GLN A 101 0.39 10.38 -8.89
CA GLN A 101 1.25 11.33 -9.60
C GLN A 101 1.18 10.98 -11.09
N VAL A 102 0.00 11.20 -11.67
CA VAL A 102 -0.23 11.23 -13.11
C VAL A 102 0.23 12.61 -13.54
N ALA A 103 1.55 12.81 -13.54
CA ALA A 103 2.13 13.81 -14.42
C ALA A 103 2.05 13.22 -15.84
N LEU A 104 0.87 13.28 -16.45
CA LEU A 104 0.80 13.28 -17.90
C LEU A 104 1.27 14.67 -18.34
N PRO A 105 2.34 14.77 -19.15
CA PRO A 105 2.88 16.05 -19.54
C PRO A 105 2.01 16.69 -20.63
N THR A 106 0.76 17.08 -20.36
CA THR A 106 -0.03 17.86 -21.35
C THR A 106 -1.10 18.83 -20.83
N GLU A 107 -1.60 18.79 -19.59
CA GLU A 107 -2.80 19.60 -19.27
C GLU A 107 -2.55 20.50 -18.04
N SER A 108 -2.53 21.82 -18.27
CA SER A 108 -2.46 22.82 -17.18
C SER A 108 -3.75 22.83 -16.37
N PRO A 109 -3.70 22.98 -15.03
CA PRO A 109 -4.90 22.92 -14.20
C PRO A 109 -5.79 24.17 -14.39
N PRO A 110 -7.12 24.02 -14.35
CA PRO A 110 -8.04 25.16 -14.41
C PRO A 110 -7.95 26.02 -13.15
N ILE A 111 -7.93 27.33 -13.34
CA ILE A 111 -7.82 28.32 -12.28
C ILE A 111 -9.12 28.31 -11.45
N GLY A 112 -9.04 27.87 -10.19
CA GLY A 112 -10.08 28.11 -9.19
C GLY A 112 -10.63 26.91 -8.40
N SER A 113 -10.05 25.71 -8.46
CA SER A 113 -10.48 24.62 -7.58
C SER A 113 -9.65 24.58 -6.29
N SER A 114 -10.34 24.64 -5.15
CA SER A 114 -9.79 24.33 -3.84
C SER A 114 -9.72 22.81 -3.69
N ASP A 115 -8.82 22.15 -4.40
CA ASP A 115 -8.58 20.73 -4.23
C ASP A 115 -7.39 20.53 -3.28
N PRO A 116 -7.45 19.63 -2.29
CA PRO A 116 -6.28 19.29 -1.47
C PRO A 116 -5.18 18.54 -2.24
N CYS A 117 -5.38 18.36 -3.56
CA CYS A 117 -4.46 17.74 -4.50
C CYS A 117 -4.08 18.66 -5.69
N LEU A 118 -4.44 19.95 -5.66
CA LEU A 118 -3.91 21.02 -6.53
C LEU A 118 -3.41 22.20 -5.69
#